data_AF-A0A2W6DZY9-F1
#
_entry.id   AF-A0A2W6DZY9-F1
#
_cell.length_a   1.000
_cell.length_b   1.000
_cell.length_c   1.000
_cell.angle_alpha   90.00
_cell.angle_beta   90.00
_cell.angle_gamma   90.00
#
_symmetry.space_group_name_H-M   'P 1'
#
loop_
_entity.id
_entity.type
_entity.pdbx_description
1 polymer ?
#
loop_
_entity_poly.entity_id
_entity_poly.type
_entity_poly.pdbx_seq_one_letter_code
_entity_poly.pdbx_strand_id
1 'polypeptide(L)'
;MLVDDARKIATAIEERLNASACQGVKATVKSDQMSPKTVPTGAGRPTFINYYIQIGDDTRMATLTLGQADGLLDDVEPDWGPDRLFEAIRAMNVPVEKTN
;
A
#
# COMPACT_ATOMS: atom_id res chain seq x y z
N MET A 1 -15.81 -6.46 -4.65
CA MET A 1 -14.84 -6.79 -3.59
C MET A 1 -13.80 -5.67 -3.61
N LEU A 2 -14.06 -4.55 -2.92
CA LEU A 2 -13.42 -3.27 -3.27
C LEU A 2 -12.77 -2.50 -2.10
N VAL A 3 -13.39 -2.29 -0.92
CA VAL A 3 -12.76 -1.47 0.14
C VAL A 3 -12.40 -2.25 1.40
N ASP A 4 -13.22 -3.25 1.75
CA ASP A 4 -13.06 -4.02 2.97
C ASP A 4 -11.77 -4.85 2.99
N ASP A 5 -11.41 -5.47 1.86
CA ASP A 5 -10.15 -6.21 1.72
C ASP A 5 -8.93 -5.30 1.83
N ALA A 6 -8.95 -4.14 1.15
CA ALA A 6 -7.87 -3.16 1.25
C ALA A 6 -7.69 -2.66 2.70
N ARG A 7 -8.79 -2.42 3.41
CA ARG A 7 -8.75 -2.03 4.82
C ARG A 7 -8.22 -3.15 5.71
N LYS A 8 -8.64 -4.40 5.49
CA LYS A 8 -8.12 -5.56 6.24
C LYS A 8 -6.61 -5.72 6.05
N ILE A 9 -6.13 -5.62 4.81
CA ILE A 9 -4.69 -5.72 4.50
C ILE A 9 -3.93 -4.57 5.17
N ALA A 10 -4.42 -3.34 5.08
CA ALA A 10 -3.79 -2.20 5.75
C ALA A 10 -3.70 -2.41 7.28
N THR A 11 -4.79 -2.85 7.91
CA THR A 11 -4.81 -3.13 9.35
C THR A 11 -3.84 -4.24 9.71
N ALA A 12 -3.83 -5.36 8.98
CA ALA A 12 -2.91 -6.46 9.26
C ALA A 12 -1.44 -6.05 9.13
N ILE A 13 -1.11 -5.26 8.10
CA ILE A 13 0.25 -4.70 7.93
C ILE A 13 0.57 -3.76 9.08
N GLU A 14 -0.34 -2.85 9.45
CA GLU A 14 -0.12 -1.94 10.57
C GLU A 14 0.11 -2.69 11.89
N GLU A 15 -0.67 -3.74 12.18
CA GLU A 15 -0.47 -4.60 13.34
C GLU A 15 0.90 -5.31 13.29
N ARG A 16 1.28 -5.84 12.12
CA ARG A 16 2.57 -6.52 11.95
C ARG A 16 3.76 -5.57 12.11
N LEU A 17 3.66 -4.35 11.57
CA LEU A 17 4.67 -3.30 11.70
C LEU A 17 4.81 -2.85 13.15
N ASN A 18 3.69 -2.67 13.87
CA ASN A 18 3.69 -2.34 15.29
C ASN A 18 4.28 -3.46 16.17
N ALA A 19 4.11 -4.72 15.77
CA ALA A 19 4.70 -5.87 16.43
C ALA A 19 6.20 -6.07 16.09
N SER A 20 6.73 -5.28 15.16
CA SER A 20 8.12 -5.36 14.70
C SER A 20 8.93 -4.12 15.15
N ALA A 21 10.23 -4.08 14.89
CA ALA A 21 11.07 -2.92 15.16
C ALA A 21 10.82 -1.72 14.23
N CYS A 22 9.77 -1.76 13.40
CA CYS A 22 9.35 -0.72 12.45
C CYS A 22 8.62 0.46 13.11
N GLN A 23 9.15 1.00 14.21
CA GLN A 23 8.53 2.13 14.89
C GLN A 23 8.47 3.37 13.98
N GLY A 24 7.32 4.03 13.96
CA GLY A 24 7.08 5.23 13.14
C GLY A 24 6.59 4.94 11.72
N VAL A 25 6.61 3.69 11.27
CA VAL A 25 6.03 3.31 9.97
C VAL A 25 4.52 3.14 10.11
N LYS A 26 3.75 3.67 9.16
CA LYS A 26 2.29 3.55 9.09
C LYS A 26 1.85 2.95 7.76
N ALA A 27 0.80 2.14 7.80
CA ALA A 27 0.14 1.60 6.62
C ALA A 27 -1.25 2.21 6.46
N THR A 28 -1.50 2.88 5.34
CA THR A 28 -2.78 3.56 5.08
C THR A 28 -3.36 3.15 3.73
N VAL A 29 -4.69 3.06 3.64
CA VAL A 29 -5.36 2.76 2.37
C VAL A 29 -5.43 4.03 1.53
N LYS A 30 -4.88 3.98 0.33
CA LYS A 30 -5.07 4.97 -0.73
C LYS A 30 -6.02 4.44 -1.78
N SER A 31 -6.97 5.26 -2.20
CA SER A 31 -7.86 4.95 -3.32
C SER A 31 -7.64 5.96 -4.43
N ASP A 32 -7.43 5.47 -5.65
CA ASP A 32 -7.34 6.28 -6.86
C ASP A 32 -8.57 6.02 -7.73
N GLN A 33 -9.28 7.10 -8.08
CA GLN A 33 -10.49 7.00 -8.87
C GLN A 33 -10.18 7.33 -10.33
N MET A 34 -10.21 6.30 -11.18
CA MET A 34 -9.97 6.43 -12.61
C MET A 34 -11.29 6.47 -13.37
N SER A 35 -11.52 7.55 -14.10
CA SER A 35 -12.62 7.68 -15.05
C SER A 35 -12.10 7.57 -16.48
N PRO A 36 -12.68 6.73 -17.35
CA PRO A 36 -12.29 6.67 -18.75
C PRO A 36 -12.58 8.02 -19.44
N LYS A 37 -11.57 8.59 -20.12
CA LYS A 37 -11.68 9.88 -20.83
C LYS A 37 -12.66 9.83 -22.00
N THR A 38 -12.83 8.65 -22.60
CA THR A 38 -13.70 8.44 -23.76
C THR A 38 -14.69 7.33 -23.44
N VAL A 39 -15.97 7.68 -23.36
CA VAL A 39 -17.05 6.70 -23.35
C VAL A 39 -17.99 6.99 -24.53
N PRO A 40 -18.43 5.96 -25.27
CA PRO A 40 -19.39 6.15 -26.34
C PRO A 40 -20.71 6.70 -25.77
N THR A 41 -21.32 7.63 -26.51
CA THR A 41 -22.59 8.27 -26.15
C THR A 41 -23.67 7.20 -25.93
N GLY A 42 -24.22 7.11 -24.72
CA GLY A 42 -25.29 6.17 -24.34
C GLY A 42 -24.89 5.06 -23.38
N ALA A 43 -23.59 4.84 -23.14
CA ALA A 43 -23.12 3.97 -22.07
C ALA A 43 -22.86 4.78 -20.79
N GLY A 44 -23.40 4.33 -19.65
CA GLY A 44 -23.06 4.92 -18.34
C GLY A 44 -21.54 4.91 -18.15
N ARG A 45 -20.96 6.01 -17.65
CA ARG A 45 -19.52 6.09 -17.38
C ARG A 45 -19.18 5.14 -16.23
N PRO A 46 -18.43 4.04 -16.45
CA PRO A 46 -17.96 3.24 -15.33
C PRO A 46 -16.87 4.04 -14.59
N THR A 47 -17.01 4.16 -13.28
CA THR A 47 -15.96 4.68 -12.39
C THR A 47 -15.17 3.48 -11.87
N PHE A 48 -13.87 3.43 -12.16
CA PHE A 48 -12.99 2.43 -11.60
C PHE A 48 -12.31 3.00 -10.36
N ILE A 49 -12.38 2.28 -9.23
CA ILE A 49 -11.67 2.65 -8.01
C ILE A 49 -10.57 1.61 -7.81
N ASN A 50 -9.32 2.06 -7.87
CA ASN A 50 -8.15 1.25 -7.57
C ASN A 50 -7.74 1.50 -6.12
N TYR A 51 -7.47 0.45 -5.37
CA TYR A 51 -7.02 0.54 -3.99
C TYR A 51 -5.55 0.14 -3.90
N TYR A 52 -4.81 0.90 -3.10
CA TYR A 52 -3.39 0.76 -2.84
C TYR A 52 -3.14 0.87 -1.34
N ILE A 53 -2.04 0.30 -0.88
CA ILE A 53 -1.57 0.45 0.49
C ILE A 53 -0.34 1.35 0.47
N GLN A 54 -0.44 2.49 1.14
CA GLN A 54 0.69 3.38 1.36
C GLN A 54 1.40 3.02 2.65
N ILE A 55 2.67 2.66 2.54
CA ILE A 55 3.54 2.38 3.68
C ILE A 55 4.58 3.49 3.74
N GLY A 56 4.58 4.24 4.83
CA GLY A 56 5.46 5.38 4.97
C GLY A 56 5.97 5.55 6.40
N ASP A 57 7.20 6.06 6.51
CA ASP A 57 7.71 6.70 7.71
C ASP A 57 7.76 8.23 7.50
N ASP A 58 8.29 8.99 8.45
CA ASP A 58 8.40 10.46 8.31
C ASP A 58 9.27 10.91 7.12
N THR A 59 10.15 10.05 6.61
CA THR A 59 11.16 10.35 5.59
C THR A 59 10.96 9.65 4.24
N ARG A 60 10.12 8.59 4.20
CA ARG A 60 9.93 7.71 3.04
C ARG A 60 8.47 7.32 2.89
N MET A 61 8.03 7.18 1.65
CA MET A 61 6.70 6.70 1.31
C MET A 61 6.77 5.73 0.13
N ALA A 62 6.08 4.60 0.25
CA ALA A 62 5.90 3.61 -0.80
C ALA A 62 4.42 3.35 -1.04
N THR A 63 4.03 3.17 -2.30
CA THR A 63 2.64 2.84 -2.66
C THR A 63 2.61 1.44 -3.27
N LEU A 64 2.03 0.49 -2.55
CA LEU A 64 1.92 -0.91 -2.92
C LEU A 64 0.52 -1.21 -3.48
N THR A 65 0.45 -2.09 -4.47
CA THR A 65 -0.82 -2.73 -4.85
C THR A 65 -1.28 -3.69 -3.75
N LEU A 66 -2.56 -4.07 -3.74
CA LEU A 66 -3.08 -5.02 -2.73
C LEU A 66 -2.31 -6.35 -2.71
N GLY A 67 -1.94 -6.88 -3.88
CA GLY A 67 -1.17 -8.12 -3.96
C GLY A 67 0.27 -7.99 -3.46
N GLN A 68 0.92 -6.85 -3.70
CA GLN A 68 2.27 -6.59 -3.16
C GLN A 68 2.23 -6.38 -1.64
N ALA A 69 1.18 -5.73 -1.14
CA ALA A 69 0.97 -5.51 0.27
C ALA A 69 0.69 -6.82 1.03
N ASP A 70 -0.08 -7.73 0.43
CA ASP A 70 -0.32 -9.08 0.95
C ASP A 70 0.97 -9.92 0.99
N GLY A 71 1.77 -9.89 -0.07
CA GLY A 71 3.09 -10.55 -0.08
C GLY A 71 4.03 -9.98 0.98
N LEU A 72 4.07 -8.66 1.15
CA LEU A 72 4.86 -8.02 2.19
C LEU A 72 4.44 -8.46 3.60
N LEU A 73 3.15 -8.66 3.84
CA LEU A 73 2.65 -9.05 5.15
C LEU A 73 3.23 -10.40 5.62
N ASP A 74 3.41 -11.35 4.69
CA ASP A 74 3.99 -12.66 4.96
C ASP A 74 5.51 -12.56 5.23
N ASP A 75 6.20 -11.66 4.53
CA ASP A 75 7.65 -11.46 4.62
C ASP A 75 8.11 -10.65 5.85
N VAL A 76 7.29 -9.76 6.41
CA VAL A 76 7.72 -8.92 7.54
C VAL A 76 8.03 -9.78 8.76
N GLU A 77 9.25 -9.68 9.29
CA GLU A 77 9.71 -10.36 10.51
C GLU A 77 9.76 -9.40 11.72
N PRO A 78 9.63 -9.90 12.97
CA PRO A 78 9.58 -9.04 14.16
C PRO A 78 10.86 -8.23 14.41
N ASP A 79 12.03 -8.68 13.95
CA ASP A 79 13.29 -7.96 14.09
C ASP A 79 13.53 -6.89 13.00
N TRP A 80 12.64 -6.81 12.00
CA TRP A 80 12.79 -5.84 10.92
C TRP A 80 12.59 -4.42 11.44
N GLY A 81 13.60 -3.58 11.19
CA GLY A 81 13.49 -2.13 11.29
C GLY A 81 12.97 -1.49 9.99
N PRO A 82 12.69 -0.18 10.02
CA PRO A 82 12.17 0.55 8.86
C PRO A 82 13.05 0.40 7.61
N ASP A 83 14.37 0.47 7.75
CA ASP A 83 15.29 0.32 6.60
C ASP A 83 15.11 -1.02 5.90
N ARG A 84 15.05 -2.11 6.67
CA ARG A 84 14.88 -3.47 6.12
C ARG A 84 13.53 -3.62 5.41
N LEU A 85 12.48 -3.05 5.99
CA LEU A 85 11.16 -3.00 5.37
C LEU A 85 11.20 -2.30 4.01
N PHE A 86 11.79 -1.10 3.94
CA PHE A 86 11.87 -0.36 2.68
C PHE A 86 12.82 -1.01 1.66
N GLU A 87 13.84 -1.76 2.10
CA GLU A 87 14.64 -2.62 1.22
C GLU A 87 13.81 -3.74 0.60
N ALA A 88 12.99 -4.44 1.40
CA ALA A 88 12.08 -5.48 0.90
C ALA A 88 11.06 -4.90 -0.10
N ILE A 89 10.51 -3.72 0.21
CA ILE A 89 9.61 -2.99 -0.69
C ILE A 89 10.30 -2.69 -2.04
N ARG A 90 11.56 -2.25 -2.02
CA ARG A 90 12.33 -2.02 -3.26
C ARG A 90 12.60 -3.30 -4.02
N ALA A 91 12.87 -4.41 -3.33
CA ALA A 91 13.08 -5.71 -3.95
C ALA A 91 11.83 -6.21 -4.71
N MET A 92 10.63 -5.80 -4.28
CA MET A 92 9.36 -6.04 -4.99
C MET A 92 9.13 -5.08 -6.19
N ASN A 93 10.15 -4.32 -6.62
CA ASN A 93 10.06 -3.30 -7.66
C ASN A 93 9.06 -2.16 -7.35
N VAL A 94 8.81 -1.88 -6.07
CA VAL A 94 7.97 -0.76 -5.65
C VAL A 94 8.85 0.49 -5.46
N PRO A 95 8.52 1.63 -6.07
CA PRO A 95 9.26 2.87 -5.85
C PRO A 95 9.06 3.37 -4.42
N VAL A 96 10.16 3.77 -3.78
CA VAL A 96 10.15 4.42 -2.46
C VAL A 96 10.54 5.88 -2.66
N GLU A 97 9.56 6.75 -2.50
CA GLU A 97 9.71 8.21 -2.59
C GLU A 97 10.21 8.75 -1.26
N LYS A 98 11.01 9.83 -1.27
CA LYS A 98 11.36 10.55 -0.04
C LYS A 98 10.28 11.58 0.26
N THR A 99 9.74 11.57 1.47
CA THR A 99 8.92 12.67 1.99
C THR A 99 9.87 13.79 2.46
N ASN A 100 9.66 14.98 1.92
CA ASN A 100 10.53 16.15 2.08
C ASN A 100 10.04 17.04 3.22
#